data_AF-B6U7V3-F1
#
_entry.id   AF-B6U7V3-F1
#
_cell.length_a   1.000
_cell.length_b   1.000
_cell.length_c   1.000
_cell.angle_alpha   90.00
_cell.angle_beta   90.00
_cell.angle_gamma   90.00
#
_symmetry.space_group_name_H-M   'P 1'
#
loop_
_entity.id
_entity.type
_entity.pdbx_description
1 polymer ?
#
loop_
_entity_poly.entity_id
_entity_poly.type
_entity_poly.pdbx_seq_one_letter_code
_entity_poly.pdbx_strand_id
1 'polypeptide(L)'
;MSLAVPVTLKTTQSGENERLEYAVSAMQGYRLNMEDAHAIVLNLDAATGTSFFGVYDGHGGPAVSKYCARHLHAELRRHESFRDNLQTAIERTFLRMESCVPAVLGNQDQDVSFFAVMKC
;
A
#
# COMPACT_ATOMS: atom_id res chain seq x y z
N MET A 1 20.24 7.02 13.21
CA MET A 1 21.46 7.12 12.36
C MET A 1 21.04 7.27 10.91
N SER A 2 21.77 8.06 10.14
CA SER A 2 21.56 8.27 8.71
C SER A 2 22.85 8.00 7.94
N LEU A 3 22.75 7.72 6.65
CA LEU A 3 23.90 7.56 5.76
C LEU A 3 24.62 8.91 5.56
N ALA A 4 25.93 8.85 5.31
CA ALA A 4 26.72 10.04 4.97
C ALA A 4 26.40 10.57 3.56
N VAL A 5 26.03 9.68 2.64
CA VAL A 5 25.58 10.00 1.28
C VAL A 5 24.23 9.33 1.01
N PRO A 6 23.34 9.96 0.25
CA PRO A 6 22.04 9.35 -0.05
C PRO A 6 22.19 8.22 -1.06
N VAL A 7 21.40 7.16 -0.89
CA VAL A 7 21.16 6.20 -1.95
C VAL A 7 20.20 6.85 -2.95
N THR A 8 20.74 7.25 -4.10
CA THR A 8 20.01 7.95 -5.17
C THR A 8 19.44 7.00 -6.23
N LEU A 9 19.69 5.70 -6.11
CA LEU A 9 19.10 4.70 -6.99
C LEU A 9 17.57 4.76 -6.85
N LYS A 10 16.90 4.91 -7.99
CA LYS A 10 15.44 4.91 -8.08
C LYS A 10 14.96 3.56 -8.57
N THR A 11 13.95 3.01 -7.91
CA THR A 11 13.16 1.90 -8.42
C THR A 11 11.92 2.51 -9.05
N THR A 12 11.85 2.52 -10.37
CA THR A 12 10.71 3.04 -11.13
C THR A 12 9.94 1.90 -11.76
N GLN A 13 8.62 1.95 -11.65
CA GLN A 13 7.69 1.04 -12.31
C GLN A 13 6.63 1.89 -13.02
N SER A 14 6.25 1.50 -14.22
CA SER A 14 5.12 2.08 -14.95
C SER A 14 4.28 0.98 -15.59
N GLY A 15 3.09 1.34 -16.03
CA GLY A 15 2.19 0.46 -16.73
C GLY A 15 0.89 1.17 -17.09
N GLU A 16 0.04 0.48 -17.84
CA GLU A 16 -1.20 1.04 -18.33
C GLU A 16 -2.27 -0.03 -18.53
N ASN A 17 -3.51 0.41 -18.64
CA ASN A 17 -4.63 -0.33 -19.20
C ASN A 17 -5.43 0.59 -20.13
N GLU A 18 -6.56 0.13 -20.66
CA GLU A 18 -7.41 0.89 -21.59
C GLU A 18 -7.93 2.24 -21.03
N ARG A 19 -7.86 2.46 -19.70
CA ARG A 19 -8.42 3.64 -19.03
C ARG A 19 -7.37 4.54 -18.37
N LEU A 20 -6.27 3.98 -17.92
CA LEU A 20 -5.31 4.64 -17.03
C LEU A 20 -3.88 4.23 -17.37
N GLU A 21 -2.99 5.22 -17.33
CA GLU A 21 -1.54 5.04 -17.27
C GLU A 21 -1.06 5.41 -15.86
N TYR A 22 -0.02 4.71 -15.37
CA TYR A 22 0.62 5.04 -14.10
C TYR A 22 2.13 4.96 -14.18
N ALA A 23 2.77 5.70 -13.28
CA ALA A 23 4.17 5.55 -12.93
C ALA A 23 4.36 5.73 -11.42
N VAL A 24 5.27 4.97 -10.84
CA VAL A 24 5.69 5.08 -9.44
C VAL A 24 7.22 4.99 -9.40
N SER A 25 7.84 5.84 -8.57
CA SER A 25 9.29 5.86 -8.38
C SER A 25 9.60 5.99 -6.90
N ALA A 26 10.45 5.11 -6.39
CA ALA A 26 10.85 5.06 -4.99
C ALA A 26 12.37 5.21 -4.86
N MET A 27 12.82 5.85 -3.78
CA MET A 27 14.25 6.12 -3.51
C MET A 27 14.50 6.16 -2.01
N GLN A 28 15.52 5.43 -1.53
CA GLN A 28 15.83 5.33 -0.10
C GLN A 28 16.37 6.63 0.52
N GLY A 29 17.15 7.40 -0.25
CA GLY A 29 17.74 8.63 0.26
C GLY A 29 18.73 8.39 1.40
N TYR A 30 18.64 9.16 2.47
CA TYR A 30 19.59 9.15 3.60
C TYR A 30 19.29 8.11 4.68
N ARG A 31 18.14 7.42 4.61
CA ARG A 31 17.78 6.38 5.60
C ARG A 31 18.68 5.15 5.44
N LEU A 32 18.91 4.43 6.53
CA LEU A 32 19.69 3.18 6.49
C LEU A 32 18.96 2.08 5.72
N ASN A 33 17.64 2.02 5.86
CA ASN A 33 16.78 1.03 5.22
C ASN A 33 15.66 1.73 4.44
N MET A 34 15.22 1.09 3.35
CA MET A 34 14.01 1.45 2.64
C MET A 34 12.82 0.73 3.27
N GLU A 35 11.98 1.48 3.98
CA GLU A 35 10.82 0.95 4.69
C GLU A 35 9.51 1.19 3.94
N ASP A 36 9.48 2.07 2.93
CA ASP A 36 8.29 2.28 2.13
C ASP A 36 7.98 1.09 1.21
N ALA A 37 6.70 0.95 0.89
CA ALA A 37 6.18 0.04 -0.12
C ALA A 37 5.09 0.74 -0.96
N HIS A 38 4.74 0.14 -2.09
CA HIS A 38 3.63 0.60 -2.93
C HIS A 38 2.86 -0.57 -3.52
N ALA A 39 1.60 -0.35 -3.87
CA ALA A 39 0.72 -1.31 -4.53
C ALA A 39 -0.04 -0.63 -5.66
N ILE A 40 0.01 -1.21 -6.85
CA ILE A 40 -0.69 -0.70 -8.03
C ILE A 40 -1.51 -1.83 -8.63
N VAL A 41 -2.84 -1.66 -8.64
CA VAL A 41 -3.79 -2.64 -9.14
C VAL A 41 -4.76 -1.94 -10.09
N LEU A 42 -4.45 -1.99 -11.39
CA LEU A 42 -5.23 -1.30 -12.43
C LEU A 42 -6.63 -1.88 -12.66
N ASN A 43 -6.87 -3.13 -12.23
CA ASN A 43 -8.16 -3.80 -12.36
C ASN A 43 -8.52 -4.48 -11.03
N LEU A 44 -8.90 -3.68 -10.03
CA LEU A 44 -9.34 -4.19 -8.72
C LEU A 44 -10.78 -4.74 -8.79
N ASP A 45 -11.67 -4.06 -9.52
CA ASP A 45 -13.00 -4.59 -9.84
C ASP A 45 -13.36 -4.25 -11.29
N ALA A 46 -13.34 -5.27 -12.16
CA ALA A 46 -13.65 -5.09 -13.57
C ALA A 46 -15.10 -4.61 -13.80
N ALA A 47 -16.03 -5.01 -12.93
CA ALA A 47 -17.45 -4.68 -13.06
C ALA A 47 -17.73 -3.18 -12.89
N THR A 48 -16.98 -2.50 -12.01
CA THR A 48 -17.13 -1.07 -11.72
C THR A 48 -16.03 -0.22 -12.35
N GLY A 49 -15.02 -0.87 -12.95
CA GLY A 49 -13.85 -0.20 -13.49
C GLY A 49 -12.83 0.28 -12.45
N THR A 50 -12.96 -0.18 -11.21
CA THR A 50 -12.16 0.31 -10.09
C THR A 50 -10.69 -0.12 -10.18
N SER A 51 -9.80 0.85 -9.98
CA SER A 51 -8.35 0.72 -9.86
C SER A 51 -7.90 1.18 -8.46
N PHE A 52 -6.81 0.62 -7.96
CA PHE A 52 -6.26 0.91 -6.65
C PHE A 52 -4.77 1.28 -6.73
N PHE A 53 -4.40 2.34 -6.03
CA PHE A 53 -3.03 2.82 -5.90
C PHE A 53 -2.76 3.09 -4.42
N GLY A 54 -1.80 2.41 -3.81
CA GLY A 54 -1.43 2.57 -2.41
C GLY A 54 0.06 2.86 -2.25
N VAL A 55 0.39 3.79 -1.36
CA VAL A 55 1.75 4.12 -0.90
C VAL A 55 1.77 3.96 0.62
N TYR A 56 2.81 3.29 1.11
CA TYR A 56 2.92 2.83 2.49
C TYR A 56 4.28 3.30 3.02
N ASP A 57 4.31 4.25 3.94
CA ASP A 57 5.53 4.72 4.61
C ASP A 57 5.70 3.91 5.91
N GLY A 58 6.65 2.98 5.91
CA GLY A 58 6.89 2.07 7.04
C GLY A 58 7.77 2.72 8.11
N HIS A 59 7.54 2.37 9.37
CA HIS A 59 8.34 2.82 10.51
C HIS A 59 8.67 1.64 11.42
N GLY A 60 9.92 1.59 11.92
CA GLY A 60 10.39 0.50 12.80
C GLY A 60 10.76 -0.79 12.07
N GLY A 61 10.66 -0.78 10.73
CA GLY A 61 10.95 -1.89 9.84
C GLY A 61 9.96 -2.01 8.68
N PRO A 62 10.30 -2.78 7.62
CA PRO A 62 9.53 -2.83 6.38
C PRO A 62 8.42 -3.89 6.38
N ALA A 63 8.20 -4.63 7.47
CA ALA A 63 7.35 -5.82 7.41
C ALA A 63 5.87 -5.43 7.27
N VAL A 64 5.42 -4.44 8.05
CA VAL A 64 4.03 -3.95 8.03
C VAL A 64 3.69 -3.26 6.71
N SER A 65 4.55 -2.34 6.23
CA SER A 65 4.34 -1.65 4.94
C SER A 65 4.26 -2.63 3.77
N LYS A 66 5.17 -3.63 3.71
CA LYS A 66 5.15 -4.69 2.68
C LYS A 66 3.92 -5.59 2.79
N TYR A 67 3.47 -5.90 4.00
CA TYR A 67 2.26 -6.70 4.21
C TYR A 67 1.02 -5.94 3.71
N CYS A 68 0.87 -4.68 4.10
CA CYS A 68 -0.24 -3.85 3.67
C CYS A 68 -0.26 -3.67 2.14
N ALA A 69 0.90 -3.48 1.49
CA ALA A 69 0.99 -3.41 0.03
C ALA A 69 0.51 -4.68 -0.67
N ARG A 70 0.71 -5.87 -0.07
CA ARG A 70 0.30 -7.15 -0.65
C ARG A 70 -1.16 -7.50 -0.41
N HIS A 71 -1.75 -7.06 0.71
CA HIS A 71 -3.02 -7.62 1.19
C HIS A 71 -4.18 -6.62 1.28
N LEU A 72 -3.90 -5.33 1.52
CA LEU A 72 -4.96 -4.35 1.82
C LEU A 72 -6.00 -4.23 0.70
N HIS A 73 -5.56 -4.14 -0.56
CA HIS A 73 -6.45 -4.02 -1.71
C HIS A 73 -7.34 -5.25 -1.90
N ALA A 74 -6.80 -6.44 -1.63
CA ALA A 74 -7.54 -7.69 -1.73
C ALA A 74 -8.59 -7.81 -0.62
N GLU A 75 -8.26 -7.44 0.62
CA GLU A 75 -9.23 -7.40 1.72
C GLU A 75 -10.31 -6.35 1.48
N LEU A 76 -9.94 -5.16 0.98
CA LEU A 76 -10.89 -4.11 0.63
C LEU A 76 -11.89 -4.60 -0.42
N ARG A 77 -11.42 -5.28 -1.47
CA ARG A 77 -12.27 -5.82 -2.53
C ARG A 77 -13.24 -6.90 -2.02
N ARG A 78 -12.88 -7.64 -0.97
CA ARG A 78 -13.70 -8.69 -0.36
C ARG A 78 -14.71 -8.14 0.64
N HIS A 79 -14.55 -6.90 1.09
CA HIS A 79 -15.46 -6.29 2.05
C HIS A 79 -16.87 -6.17 1.47
N GLU A 80 -17.89 -6.53 2.24
CA GLU A 80 -19.29 -6.57 1.79
C GLU A 80 -19.76 -5.20 1.27
N SER A 81 -19.39 -4.13 1.97
CA SER A 81 -19.73 -2.75 1.58
C SER A 81 -18.89 -2.17 0.44
N PHE A 82 -17.97 -2.93 -0.19
CA PHE A 82 -17.05 -2.37 -1.19
C PHE A 82 -17.77 -1.65 -2.34
N ARG A 83 -18.91 -2.18 -2.79
CA ARG A 83 -19.70 -1.61 -3.89
C ARG A 83 -20.72 -0.57 -3.44
N ASP A 84 -21.30 -0.75 -2.26
CA ASP A 84 -22.43 0.05 -1.80
C ASP A 84 -22.00 1.27 -0.96
N ASN A 85 -20.98 1.10 -0.12
CA ASN A 85 -20.44 2.14 0.75
C ASN A 85 -18.93 1.96 0.92
N LEU A 86 -18.20 2.48 -0.07
CA LEU A 86 -16.76 2.41 -0.13
C LEU A 86 -16.07 3.00 1.10
N GLN A 87 -16.57 4.12 1.63
CA GLN A 87 -15.99 4.74 2.82
C GLN A 87 -15.98 3.75 4.00
N THR A 88 -17.14 3.12 4.27
CA THR A 88 -17.25 2.09 5.31
C THR A 88 -16.33 0.91 5.01
N ALA A 89 -16.27 0.46 3.76
CA ALA A 89 -15.40 -0.65 3.37
C ALA A 89 -13.92 -0.35 3.64
N ILE A 90 -13.47 0.86 3.31
CA ILE A 90 -12.11 1.31 3.56
C ILE A 90 -11.83 1.33 5.06
N GLU A 91 -12.62 2.08 5.84
CA GLU A 91 -12.45 2.21 7.29
C GLU A 91 -12.41 0.86 8.00
N ARG A 92 -13.36 -0.03 7.69
CA ARG A 92 -13.44 -1.37 8.30
C ARG A 92 -12.30 -2.29 7.86
N THR A 93 -11.87 -2.19 6.62
CA THR A 93 -10.72 -2.97 6.13
C THR A 93 -9.44 -2.56 6.85
N PHE A 94 -9.22 -1.26 7.09
CA PHE A 94 -8.07 -0.81 7.88
C PHE A 94 -8.07 -1.36 9.30
N LEU A 95 -9.19 -1.20 10.03
CA LEU A 95 -9.31 -1.70 11.40
C LEU A 95 -9.06 -3.22 11.47
N ARG A 96 -9.50 -3.95 10.45
CA ARG A 96 -9.23 -5.38 10.33
C ARG A 96 -7.74 -5.65 10.08
N MET A 97 -7.10 -4.91 9.19
CA MET A 97 -5.67 -5.04 8.92
C MET A 97 -4.82 -4.73 10.14
N GLU A 98 -5.16 -3.69 10.92
CA GLU A 98 -4.50 -3.37 12.20
C GLU A 98 -4.58 -4.54 13.19
N SER A 99 -5.69 -5.28 13.21
CA SER A 99 -5.84 -6.45 14.08
C SER A 99 -5.11 -7.70 13.55
N CYS A 100 -5.04 -7.87 12.22
CA CYS A 100 -4.40 -9.03 11.59
C CYS A 100 -2.88 -8.95 11.55
N VAL A 101 -2.31 -7.75 11.39
CA VAL A 101 -0.86 -7.54 11.25
C VAL A 101 -0.08 -8.13 12.44
N PRO A 102 -0.42 -7.83 13.72
CA PRO A 102 0.27 -8.43 14.87
C PRO A 102 0.10 -9.95 14.95
N ALA A 103 -1.07 -10.47 14.55
CA ALA A 103 -1.34 -11.91 14.54
C ALA A 103 -0.49 -12.67 13.50
N VAL A 104 -0.15 -12.03 12.38
CA VAL A 104 0.62 -12.64 11.29
C VAL A 104 2.12 -12.40 11.42
N LEU A 105 2.54 -11.18 11.79
CA LEU A 105 3.94 -10.77 11.85
C LEU A 105 4.55 -10.83 13.27
N GLY A 106 3.73 -11.15 14.26
CA GLY A 106 4.07 -11.03 15.68
C GLY A 106 3.98 -9.58 16.18
N ASN A 107 4.07 -9.41 17.50
CA ASN A 107 4.16 -8.08 18.12
C ASN A 107 5.52 -7.46 17.83
N GLN A 108 5.63 -6.76 16.70
CA GLN A 108 6.75 -5.90 16.36
C GLN A 108 6.32 -4.45 16.56
N ASP A 109 7.20 -3.61 17.09
CA ASP A 109 7.00 -2.16 17.21
C ASP A 109 7.21 -1.52 15.82
N GLN A 110 6.29 -1.85 14.90
CA GLN A 110 6.30 -1.45 13.50
C GLN A 110 4.94 -0.92 13.09
N ASP A 111 4.96 0.24 12.45
CA ASP A 111 3.76 0.94 12.02
C ASP A 111 3.86 1.31 10.54
N VAL A 112 2.75 1.74 9.97
CA VAL A 112 2.71 2.24 8.60
C VAL A 112 1.82 3.48 8.50
N SER A 113 2.36 4.55 7.94
CA SER A 113 1.57 5.68 7.46
C SER A 113 1.09 5.35 6.05
N PHE A 114 -0.21 5.48 5.81
CA PHE A 114 -0.82 5.02 4.56
C PHE A 114 -1.43 6.15 3.75
N PHE A 115 -1.26 6.06 2.44
CA PHE A 115 -2.02 6.83 1.47
C PHE A 115 -2.52 5.91 0.35
N ALA A 116 -3.84 5.84 0.11
CA ALA A 116 -4.35 5.26 -1.13
C ALA A 116 -5.32 6.17 -1.86
N VAL A 117 -5.22 6.06 -3.17
CA VAL A 117 -6.13 6.64 -4.14
C VAL A 117 -6.83 5.48 -4.82
N MET A 118 -8.16 5.51 -4.78
CA MET A 118 -8.99 4.60 -5.53
C MET A 118 -9.66 5.37 -6.67
N LYS A 119 -9.57 4.85 -7.90
CA LYS A 119 -10.14 5.48 -9.08
C LYS A 119 -11.10 4.52 -9.76
N CYS A 120 -12.37 4.88 -9.78
CA CYS A 120 -13.42 4.20 -10.53
C CYS A 120 -13.51 4.77 -11.94
#